data_AF-A0A2P4PCB3-F1
#
_entry.id   AF-A0A2P4PCB3-F1
#
_cell.length_a   1.000
_cell.length_b   1.000
_cell.length_c   1.000
_cell.angle_alpha   90.00
_cell.angle_beta   90.00
_cell.angle_gamma   90.00
#
_symmetry.space_group_name_H-M   'P 1'
#
loop_
_entity.id
_entity.type
_entity.pdbx_description
1 polymer ?
#
loop_
_entity_poly.entity_id
_entity_poly.type
_entity_poly.pdbx_seq_one_letter_code
_entity_poly.pdbx_strand_id
1 'polypeptide(L)'
;MNEFLSEEIPFNDIPHDEFLAIKICKGFRPTISKDIPKLLADLIIKCWDAEIKNRPTTKELYQTLNRWYNGTDNQNSEIYFQIKECDKTREEKFKNKSNENKSKSFKTHPQAIYTSRLLNFKNLPKPVNSSNLSSFQFSSANPISECLDVQLSELLELNEICQDDEHNIE
;
A
#
# COMPACT_ATOMS: atom_id res chain seq x y z
N MET A 1 -0.30 3.36 9.96
CA MET A 1 0.59 2.17 10.03
C MET A 1 1.50 2.12 8.82
N ASN A 2 0.97 2.00 7.58
CA ASN A 2 1.82 1.97 6.39
C ASN A 2 2.77 3.17 6.27
N GLU A 3 2.26 4.40 6.39
CA GLU A 3 3.07 5.64 6.34
C GLU A 3 4.26 5.62 7.30
N PHE A 4 4.05 5.16 8.54
CA PHE A 4 5.11 5.07 9.54
C PHE A 4 6.18 4.04 9.17
N LEU A 5 5.78 2.93 8.55
CA LEU A 5 6.67 1.84 8.19
C LEU A 5 7.41 2.07 6.87
N SER A 6 6.78 2.78 5.93
CA SER A 6 7.39 3.15 4.65
C SER A 6 8.20 4.44 4.73
N GLU A 7 7.97 5.28 5.76
CA GLU A 7 8.45 6.67 5.82
C GLU A 7 7.97 7.49 4.60
N GLU A 8 6.85 7.08 3.98
CA GLU A 8 6.27 7.69 2.79
C GLU A 8 4.82 8.09 3.05
N ILE A 9 4.52 9.36 2.76
CA ILE A 9 3.16 9.89 2.87
C ILE A 9 2.31 9.29 1.74
N PRO A 10 1.17 8.65 2.04
CA PRO A 10 0.30 8.05 1.03
C PRO A 10 -0.13 9.06 -0.05
N PHE A 11 0.02 8.67 -1.32
CA PHE A 11 -0.47 9.42 -2.48
C PHE A 11 0.08 10.85 -2.59
N ASN A 12 1.30 11.10 -2.11
CA ASN A 12 1.90 12.43 -2.03
C ASN A 12 2.18 13.10 -3.36
N ASP A 13 2.26 12.34 -4.43
CA ASP A 13 2.63 12.77 -5.77
C ASP A 13 1.43 13.00 -6.69
N ILE A 14 0.21 12.78 -6.19
CA ILE A 14 -1.03 12.89 -6.97
C ILE A 14 -2.06 13.83 -6.33
N PRO A 15 -2.96 14.44 -7.12
CA PRO A 15 -4.09 15.22 -6.59
C PRO A 15 -5.00 14.37 -5.70
N HIS A 16 -5.50 14.97 -4.60
CA HIS A 16 -6.54 14.35 -3.79
C HIS A 16 -7.93 14.72 -4.35
N ASP A 17 -8.30 14.18 -5.50
CA ASP A 17 -9.56 14.49 -6.18
C ASP A 17 -10.49 13.26 -6.30
N GLU A 18 -11.55 13.40 -7.08
CA GLU A 18 -12.51 12.32 -7.33
C GLU A 18 -11.87 11.13 -8.04
N PHE A 19 -10.89 11.38 -8.92
CA PHE A 19 -10.18 10.32 -9.63
C PHE A 19 -9.38 9.45 -8.67
N LEU A 20 -8.67 10.05 -7.71
CA LEU A 20 -8.00 9.29 -6.66
C LEU A 20 -9.02 8.49 -5.82
N ALA A 21 -10.15 9.08 -5.46
CA ALA A 21 -11.20 8.36 -4.72
C ALA A 21 -11.73 7.14 -5.50
N ILE A 22 -11.97 7.28 -6.81
CA ILE A 22 -12.37 6.17 -7.68
C ILE A 22 -11.27 5.09 -7.75
N LYS A 23 -10.01 5.47 -7.91
CA LYS A 23 -8.87 4.53 -7.91
C LYS A 23 -8.83 3.74 -6.59
N ILE A 24 -9.00 4.41 -5.45
CA ILE A 24 -9.05 3.76 -4.13
C ILE A 24 -10.22 2.77 -4.04
N CYS A 25 -11.42 3.15 -4.52
CA CYS A 25 -12.55 2.21 -4.58
C CYS A 25 -12.23 1.01 -5.48
N LYS A 26 -11.50 1.19 -6.58
CA LYS A 26 -11.04 0.10 -7.47
C LYS A 26 -9.85 -0.71 -6.91
N GLY A 27 -9.48 -0.51 -5.64
CA GLY A 27 -8.43 -1.31 -4.99
C GLY A 27 -7.02 -0.71 -5.10
N PHE A 28 -6.87 0.54 -5.55
CA PHE A 28 -5.59 1.24 -5.46
C PHE A 28 -5.22 1.49 -4.00
N ARG A 29 -4.02 1.09 -3.59
CA ARG A 29 -3.51 1.21 -2.23
C ARG A 29 -2.05 1.68 -2.27
N PRO A 30 -1.57 2.36 -1.23
CA PRO A 30 -0.14 2.65 -1.10
C PRO A 30 0.68 1.36 -1.09
N THR A 31 1.89 1.41 -1.64
CA THR A 31 2.80 0.27 -1.66
C THR A 31 3.21 -0.10 -0.23
N ILE A 32 3.25 -1.40 0.04
CA ILE A 32 3.85 -1.97 1.24
C ILE A 32 5.25 -2.42 0.84
N SER A 33 6.29 -1.95 1.53
CA SER A 33 7.66 -2.38 1.24
C SER A 33 7.83 -3.86 1.60
N LYS A 34 8.61 -4.60 0.80
CA LYS A 34 9.03 -5.98 1.10
C LYS A 34 9.92 -6.06 2.35
N ASP A 35 10.44 -4.94 2.82
CA ASP A 35 11.27 -4.85 4.02
C ASP A 35 10.45 -4.82 5.31
N ILE A 36 9.12 -4.68 5.20
CA ILE A 36 8.22 -4.67 6.35
C ILE A 36 7.98 -6.12 6.79
N PRO A 37 8.05 -6.43 8.10
CA PRO A 37 7.69 -7.76 8.63
C PRO A 37 6.34 -8.22 8.10
N LYS A 38 6.26 -9.47 7.63
CA LYS A 38 5.04 -10.05 7.04
C LYS A 38 3.82 -9.88 7.94
N LEU A 39 3.96 -10.10 9.25
CA LEU A 39 2.89 -9.89 10.24
C LEU A 39 2.30 -8.47 10.20
N LEU A 40 3.14 -7.45 10.00
CA LEU A 40 2.69 -6.06 9.87
C LEU A 40 2.07 -5.80 8.50
N ALA A 41 2.65 -6.33 7.43
CA ALA A 41 2.08 -6.24 6.09
C ALA A 41 0.67 -6.86 6.05
N ASP A 42 0.50 -8.07 6.58
CA ASP A 42 -0.78 -8.76 6.67
C ASP A 42 -1.81 -7.96 7.48
N LEU A 43 -1.39 -7.32 8.57
CA LEU A 43 -2.27 -6.46 9.37
C LEU A 43 -2.71 -5.20 8.60
N ILE A 44 -1.81 -4.56 7.86
CA ILE A 44 -2.13 -3.42 6.98
C ILE A 44 -3.15 -3.85 5.93
N ILE A 45 -2.92 -4.97 5.25
CA ILE A 45 -3.83 -5.53 4.24
C ILE A 45 -5.20 -5.80 4.85
N LYS A 46 -5.26 -6.41 6.04
CA LYS A 46 -6.51 -6.69 6.75
C LYS A 46 -7.26 -5.41 7.14
N CYS A 47 -6.56 -4.34 7.51
CA CYS A 47 -7.18 -3.04 7.79
C CYS A 47 -7.78 -2.38 6.53
N TRP A 48 -7.28 -2.73 5.35
CA TRP A 48 -7.66 -2.15 4.06
C TRP A 48 -8.73 -2.94 3.30
N ASP A 49 -9.23 -4.02 3.89
CA ASP A 49 -10.24 -4.88 3.25
C ASP A 49 -11.47 -4.07 2.84
N ALA A 50 -11.95 -4.27 1.62
CA ALA A 50 -13.14 -3.62 1.08
C ALA A 50 -14.39 -3.98 1.90
N GLU A 51 -14.47 -5.19 2.42
CA GLU A 51 -15.59 -5.68 3.23
C GLU A 51 -15.37 -5.31 4.71
N ILE A 52 -16.23 -4.45 5.25
CA ILE A 52 -16.11 -3.88 6.61
C ILE A 52 -15.96 -4.98 7.68
N LYS A 53 -16.70 -6.08 7.53
CA LYS A 53 -16.68 -7.23 8.46
C LYS A 53 -15.32 -7.95 8.56
N ASN A 54 -14.45 -7.79 7.56
CA ASN A 54 -13.13 -8.41 7.55
C ASN A 54 -12.07 -7.52 8.25
N ARG A 55 -12.37 -6.24 8.42
CA ARG A 55 -11.47 -5.29 9.08
C ARG A 55 -11.41 -5.58 10.58
N PRO A 56 -10.22 -5.50 11.20
CA PRO A 56 -10.14 -5.59 12.65
C PRO A 56 -10.82 -4.37 13.27
N THR A 57 -11.54 -4.59 14.36
CA THR A 57 -11.96 -3.52 15.25
C THR A 57 -10.75 -2.87 15.92
N THR A 58 -10.91 -1.63 16.38
CA THR A 58 -9.84 -0.93 17.15
C THR A 58 -9.39 -1.74 18.36
N LYS A 59 -10.31 -2.49 19.01
CA LYS A 59 -9.99 -3.36 20.15
C LYS A 59 -9.10 -4.53 19.74
N GLU A 60 -9.45 -5.23 18.66
CA GLU A 60 -8.64 -6.35 18.13
C GLU A 60 -7.27 -5.87 17.65
N LEU A 61 -7.23 -4.71 17.00
CA LEU A 61 -5.99 -4.07 16.55
C LEU A 61 -5.06 -3.78 17.75
N TYR A 62 -5.59 -3.13 18.79
CA TYR A 62 -4.85 -2.84 20.02
C TYR A 62 -4.33 -4.12 20.69
N GLN A 63 -5.18 -5.14 20.84
CA GLN A 63 -4.78 -6.40 21.46
C GLN A 63 -3.68 -7.12 20.67
N THR A 64 -3.76 -7.09 19.33
CA THR A 64 -2.76 -7.68 18.44
C THR A 64 -1.41 -6.97 18.60
N LEU A 65 -1.40 -5.64 18.49
CA LEU A 65 -0.19 -4.84 18.64
C LEU A 65 0.42 -4.97 20.04
N ASN A 66 -0.40 -4.97 21.09
CA ASN A 66 0.06 -5.14 22.46
C ASN A 66 0.65 -6.54 22.70
N ARG A 67 0.06 -7.60 22.11
CA ARG A 67 0.63 -8.95 22.19
C ARG A 67 2.00 -9.00 21.53
N TRP A 68 2.16 -8.39 20.37
CA TRP A 68 3.44 -8.33 19.67
C TRP A 68 4.48 -7.56 20.47
N TYR A 69 4.13 -6.39 20.99
CA TYR A 69 5.00 -5.60 21.86
C TYR A 69 5.49 -6.38 23.08
N ASN A 70 4.60 -7.10 23.78
CA ASN A 70 5.01 -7.94 24.92
C ASN A 70 5.73 -9.23 24.51
N GLY A 71 5.60 -9.64 23.25
CA GLY A 71 6.22 -10.84 22.69
C GLY A 71 7.63 -10.61 22.14
N THR A 72 8.09 -9.36 21.99
CA THR A 72 9.42 -9.06 21.44
C THR A 72 10.56 -9.59 22.29
N ASP A 73 10.35 -9.75 23.59
CA ASP A 73 11.36 -10.30 24.51
C ASP A 73 11.44 -11.84 24.43
N ASN A 74 10.41 -12.48 23.86
CA ASN A 74 10.40 -13.91 23.63
C ASN A 74 11.10 -14.22 22.30
N GLN A 75 12.36 -14.67 22.41
CA GLN A 75 13.22 -15.02 21.28
C GLN A 75 12.69 -16.17 20.40
N ASN A 76 11.69 -16.91 20.88
CA ASN A 76 11.05 -17.99 20.11
C ASN A 76 9.75 -17.54 19.41
N SER A 77 9.35 -16.28 19.56
CA SER A 77 8.13 -15.77 18.92
C SER A 77 8.35 -15.47 17.44
N GLU A 78 7.33 -15.74 16.61
CA GLU A 78 7.36 -15.43 15.18
C GLU A 78 7.64 -13.94 14.92
N ILE A 79 7.06 -13.05 15.74
CA ILE A 79 7.27 -11.61 15.65
C ILE A 79 8.74 -11.23 15.86
N TYR A 80 9.42 -11.85 16.84
CA TYR A 80 10.85 -11.60 17.08
C TYR A 80 11.71 -12.03 15.89
N PHE A 81 11.43 -13.20 15.30
CA PHE A 81 12.16 -13.66 14.12
C PHE A 81 12.00 -12.72 12.92
N GLN A 82 10.76 -12.31 12.62
CA GLN A 82 10.52 -11.40 11.49
C GLN A 82 11.15 -10.02 11.70
N ILE A 83 11.08 -9.46 12.92
CA ILE A 83 11.75 -8.18 13.24
C ILE A 83 13.26 -8.31 13.04
N LYS A 84 13.87 -9.37 13.59
CA LYS A 84 15.32 -9.59 13.49
C LYS A 84 15.79 -9.76 12.04
N GLU A 85 14.99 -10.40 11.19
CA GLU A 85 15.29 -10.56 9.76
C GLU A 85 15.21 -9.23 9.01
N CYS A 86 14.18 -8.43 9.29
CA CYS A 86 14.04 -7.08 8.74
C CYS A 86 15.20 -6.17 9.18
N ASP A 87 15.61 -6.22 10.44
CA ASP A 87 16.73 -5.42 10.96
C ASP A 87 18.05 -5.76 10.26
N LYS A 88 18.34 -7.06 10.06
CA LYS A 88 19.52 -7.50 9.30
C LYS A 88 19.50 -6.97 7.86
N THR A 89 18.36 -7.12 7.18
CA THR A 89 18.19 -6.64 5.80
C THR A 89 18.40 -5.13 5.72
N ARG A 90 17.88 -4.38 6.70
CA ARG A 90 18.05 -2.94 6.79
C ARG A 90 19.52 -2.55 7.00
N GLU A 91 20.23 -3.23 7.91
CA GLU A 91 21.67 -3.00 8.12
C GLU A 91 22.51 -3.27 6.87
N GLU A 92 22.22 -4.34 6.14
CA GLU A 92 22.91 -4.66 4.88
C GLU A 92 22.68 -3.57 3.83
N LYS A 93 21.45 -3.08 3.70
CA LYS A 93 21.14 -1.95 2.80
C LYS A 93 21.87 -0.68 3.20
N PHE A 94 22.00 -0.39 4.50
CA PHE A 94 22.74 0.78 4.98
C PHE A 94 24.25 0.67 4.69
N LYS A 95 24.85 -0.52 4.87
CA LYS A 95 26.27 -0.75 4.55
C LYS A 95 26.58 -0.58 3.06
N ASN A 96 25.62 -0.94 2.20
CA ASN A 96 25.76 -0.87 0.75
C ASN A 96 25.34 0.49 0.14
N LYS A 97 24.81 1.41 0.95
CA LYS A 97 24.33 2.72 0.46
C LYS A 97 25.50 3.70 0.36
N SER A 98 25.84 4.12 -0.85
CA SER A 98 26.75 5.26 -1.04
C SER A 98 26.13 6.53 -0.44
N ASN A 99 26.97 7.45 0.06
CA ASN A 99 26.60 8.72 0.69
C ASN A 99 25.82 9.71 -0.21
N GLU A 100 25.40 9.31 -1.41
CA GLU A 100 24.73 10.19 -2.38
C GLU A 100 23.24 10.41 -2.13
N ASN A 101 22.61 9.62 -1.26
CA ASN A 101 21.19 9.82 -0.92
C ASN A 101 21.03 10.86 0.18
N LYS A 102 21.43 12.11 -0.12
CA LYS A 102 20.95 13.30 0.59
C LYS A 102 19.42 13.28 0.57
N SER A 103 18.82 13.64 1.70
CA SER A 103 17.38 13.77 1.92
C SER A 103 16.67 14.24 0.65
N LYS A 104 15.98 13.33 -0.05
CA LYS A 104 15.01 13.74 -1.06
C LYS A 104 13.93 14.47 -0.29
N SER A 105 13.91 15.80 -0.37
CA SER A 105 12.78 16.58 0.11
C SER A 105 11.55 16.05 -0.62
N PHE A 106 10.65 15.37 0.08
CA PHE A 106 9.42 14.87 -0.52
C PHE A 106 8.62 16.08 -0.98
N LYS A 107 8.59 16.31 -2.30
CA LYS A 107 7.72 17.33 -2.88
C LYS A 107 6.33 16.72 -2.97
N THR A 108 5.42 17.24 -2.16
CA THR A 108 4.00 16.89 -2.25
C THR A 108 3.39 17.61 -3.46
N HIS A 109 2.48 16.94 -4.15
CA HIS A 109 1.67 17.55 -5.19
C HIS A 109 0.90 18.75 -4.60
N PRO A 110 0.80 19.91 -5.28
CA PRO A 110 0.12 21.09 -4.74
C PRO A 110 -1.36 20.87 -4.38
N GLN A 111 -1.99 19.86 -4.99
CA GLN A 111 -3.38 19.47 -4.74
C GLN A 111 -3.51 18.24 -3.82
N ALA A 112 -2.40 17.75 -3.23
CA ALA A 112 -2.44 16.75 -2.18
C ALA A 112 -2.76 17.45 -0.84
N ILE A 113 -3.94 17.18 -0.30
CA ILE A 113 -4.46 17.82 0.91
C ILE A 113 -4.56 16.79 2.04
N TYR A 114 -3.73 16.96 3.06
CA TYR A 114 -3.66 16.08 4.25
C TYR A 114 -4.38 16.64 5.47
N THR A 115 -4.87 17.88 5.38
CA THR A 115 -5.74 18.46 6.39
C THR A 115 -7.19 18.01 6.18
N SER A 116 -7.97 17.96 7.25
CA SER A 116 -9.39 17.61 7.19
C SER A 116 -10.15 18.54 6.25
N ARG A 117 -11.01 17.96 5.40
CA ARG A 117 -11.94 18.66 4.52
C ARG A 117 -13.11 17.76 4.16
N LEU A 118 -14.22 18.35 3.73
CA LEU A 118 -15.36 17.61 3.21
C LEU A 118 -15.00 17.00 1.84
N LEU A 119 -15.21 15.69 1.70
CA LEU A 119 -15.17 14.99 0.42
C LEU A 119 -16.61 14.78 -0.05
N ASN A 120 -16.98 15.45 -1.14
CA ASN A 120 -18.32 15.36 -1.72
C ASN A 120 -18.23 14.83 -3.17
N PHE A 121 -17.77 13.60 -3.30
CA PHE A 121 -17.70 12.89 -4.58
C PHE A 121 -19.00 12.12 -4.77
N LYS A 122 -19.62 12.26 -5.95
CA LYS A 122 -20.90 11.59 -6.26
C LYS A 122 -20.59 10.32 -7.04
N ASN A 123 -21.40 9.27 -6.87
CA ASN A 123 -21.31 8.05 -7.69
C ASN A 123 -19.99 7.26 -7.58
N LEU A 124 -19.36 7.20 -6.40
CA LEU A 124 -18.20 6.33 -6.21
C LEU A 124 -18.57 4.85 -6.41
N PRO A 125 -17.72 4.05 -7.10
CA PRO A 125 -17.99 2.63 -7.29
C PRO A 125 -17.87 1.85 -5.98
N LYS A 126 -18.46 0.64 -5.93
CA LYS A 126 -18.32 -0.24 -4.78
C LYS A 126 -16.83 -0.56 -4.56
N PRO A 127 -16.31 -0.42 -3.32
CA PRO A 127 -14.93 -0.76 -3.02
C PRO A 127 -14.62 -2.23 -3.30
N VAL A 128 -13.44 -2.50 -3.87
CA VAL A 128 -12.90 -3.84 -4.08
C VAL A 128 -11.50 -3.97 -3.46
N ASN A 129 -11.10 -5.21 -3.17
CA ASN A 129 -9.77 -5.51 -2.65
C ASN A 129 -8.71 -5.38 -3.75
N SER A 130 -7.50 -4.97 -3.36
CA SER A 130 -6.40 -4.80 -4.31
C SER A 130 -5.89 -6.17 -4.79
N SER A 131 -5.84 -6.38 -6.10
CA SER A 131 -5.23 -7.57 -6.71
C SER A 131 -3.72 -7.63 -6.45
N ASN A 132 -3.03 -6.49 -6.46
CA ASN A 132 -1.58 -6.39 -6.26
C ASN A 132 -1.10 -6.80 -4.86
N LEU A 133 -1.97 -6.68 -3.84
CA LEU A 133 -1.63 -7.06 -2.46
C LEU A 133 -1.65 -8.58 -2.22
N SER A 134 -2.27 -9.36 -3.11
CA SER A 134 -2.27 -10.83 -3.03
C SER A 134 -0.87 -11.44 -3.19
N SER A 135 0.06 -10.72 -3.81
CA SER A 135 1.46 -11.16 -3.98
C SER A 135 2.23 -11.33 -2.67
N PHE A 136 1.77 -10.71 -1.57
CA PHE A 136 2.33 -10.94 -0.22
C PHE A 136 1.82 -12.24 0.42
N GLN A 137 0.74 -12.84 -0.09
CA GLN A 137 0.10 -14.02 0.49
C GLN A 137 0.69 -15.33 -0.03
N PHE A 138 1.33 -15.35 -1.22
CA PHE A 138 1.97 -16.53 -1.80
C PHE A 138 3.50 -16.49 -1.65
N SER A 139 3.99 -16.96 -0.52
CA SER A 139 5.38 -17.47 -0.40
C SER A 139 5.39 -18.76 0.41
N SER A 140 4.63 -19.74 -0.08
CA SER A 140 4.92 -21.15 0.11
C SER A 140 4.90 -21.81 -1.27
N ALA A 141 6.09 -22.14 -1.78
CA ALA A 141 6.42 -22.71 -3.10
C ALA A 141 6.62 -21.71 -4.29
N ASN A 142 7.63 -22.04 -5.11
CA ASN A 142 8.37 -21.25 -6.11
C ASN A 142 7.56 -20.46 -7.18
N PRO A 143 8.16 -19.42 -7.81
CA PRO A 143 7.47 -18.50 -8.73
C PRO A 143 7.74 -18.80 -10.22
N ILE A 144 6.72 -18.66 -11.07
CA ILE A 144 6.91 -18.37 -12.51
C ILE A 144 5.83 -17.36 -12.97
N SER A 145 6.29 -16.11 -13.17
CA SER A 145 6.15 -15.31 -14.39
C SER A 145 4.81 -15.26 -15.17
N GLU A 146 3.73 -14.71 -14.60
CA GLU A 146 2.53 -14.41 -15.41
C GLU A 146 1.86 -13.05 -15.12
N CYS A 147 2.35 -12.25 -14.16
CA CYS A 147 1.64 -11.06 -13.69
C CYS A 147 1.95 -9.77 -14.48
N LEU A 148 2.97 -9.75 -15.35
CA LEU A 148 3.34 -8.56 -16.13
C LEU A 148 2.39 -8.30 -17.31
N ASP A 149 1.78 -9.34 -17.88
CA ASP A 149 0.94 -9.20 -19.08
C ASP A 149 -0.44 -8.58 -18.77
N VAL A 150 -0.97 -8.80 -17.57
CA VAL A 150 -2.29 -8.28 -17.15
C VAL A 150 -2.28 -6.76 -16.95
N GLN A 151 -1.14 -6.19 -16.52
CA GLN A 151 -1.02 -4.74 -16.29
C GLN A 151 -0.95 -3.93 -17.59
N LEU A 152 -0.45 -4.52 -18.68
CA LEU A 152 -0.39 -3.86 -19.98
C LEU A 152 -1.74 -3.86 -20.70
N SER A 153 -2.54 -4.92 -20.55
CA SER A 153 -3.88 -4.98 -21.15
C SER A 153 -4.84 -3.96 -20.53
N GLU A 154 -4.82 -3.76 -19.21
CA GLU A 154 -5.70 -2.76 -18.54
C GLU A 154 -5.31 -1.31 -18.86
N LEU A 155 -4.03 -1.04 -19.15
CA LEU A 155 -3.57 0.28 -19.59
C LEU A 155 -3.98 0.59 -21.04
N LEU A 156 -4.07 -0.42 -21.91
CA LEU A 156 -4.52 -0.25 -23.29
C LEU A 156 -6.03 0.01 -23.36
N GLU A 157 -6.83 -0.68 -22.54
CA GLU A 157 -8.29 -0.45 -22.45
C GLU A 157 -8.63 0.97 -21.97
N LEU A 158 -7.80 1.57 -21.10
CA LEU A 158 -7.97 2.97 -20.68
C LEU A 158 -7.62 3.97 -21.78
N ASN A 159 -6.74 3.60 -22.72
CA ASN A 159 -6.30 4.48 -23.80
C ASN A 159 -7.30 4.48 -24.97
N GLU A 160 -8.04 3.40 -25.18
CA GLU A 160 -9.12 3.33 -26.18
C GLU A 160 -10.36 4.13 -25.76
N ILE A 161 -10.65 4.23 -24.46
CA ILE A 161 -11.74 5.09 -23.93
C ILE A 161 -11.44 6.58 -24.14
N CYS A 162 -10.17 6.97 -24.31
CA CYS A 162 -9.75 8.36 -24.48
C CYS A 162 -9.77 8.88 -25.93
N GLN A 163 -10.17 8.08 -26.93
CA GLN A 163 -10.16 8.51 -28.34
C GLN A 163 -11.54 8.84 -28.93
N ASP A 164 -12.64 8.53 -28.24
CA ASP A 164 -13.99 8.70 -28.82
C ASP A 164 -14.64 10.08 -28.57
N ASP A 165 -14.03 10.97 -27.79
CA ASP A 165 -14.66 12.24 -27.38
C ASP A 165 -14.13 13.51 -28.11
N GLU A 166 -13.23 13.40 -29.10
CA GLU A 166 -12.64 14.58 -29.76
C GLU A 166 -13.18 14.97 -31.15
N HIS A 167 -14.24 14.33 -31.66
CA HIS A 167 -14.89 14.78 -32.90
C HIS A 167 -16.41 14.94 -32.78
N ASN A 168 -16.85 16.12 -32.32
CA ASN A 168 -17.99 16.86 -32.89
C ASN A 168 -18.21 18.21 -32.17
N ILE A 169 -17.40 19.21 -32.50
CA ILE A 169 -17.83 20.63 -32.52
C ILE A 169 -17.10 21.33 -33.66
N GLU A 170 -17.71 21.36 -34.86
CA GLU A 170 -17.95 22.58 -35.65
C GLU A 170 -18.92 22.28 -36.81
#